data_AF-A0A2A3DIJ1-F1
#
_entry.id   AF-A0A2A3DIJ1-F1
#
_cell.length_a   1.000
_cell.length_b   1.000
_cell.length_c   1.000
_cell.angle_alpha   90.00
_cell.angle_beta   90.00
_cell.angle_gamma   90.00
#
_symmetry.space_group_name_H-M   'P 1'
#
loop_
_entity.id
_entity.type
_entity.pdbx_description
1 polymer ?
#
loop_
_entity_poly.entity_id
_entity_poly.type
_entity_poly.pdbx_seq_one_letter_code
_entity_poly.pdbx_strand_id
1 'polypeptide(L)'
;MLLHEHISMARRHVLDGERHIVRQHERIVRLRSKNLPTADALKFLDLLEEVHAFQRKHLSQLLSKSDLQGSARSATPKQLLQGPTDDVVSISDPIVRLALELQNEIRLRGLKAKPPKSTLH
;
A
#
# COMPACT_ATOMS: atom_id res chain seq x y z
N MET A 1 7.79 -11.14 -16.62
CA MET A 1 8.28 -9.76 -16.45
C MET A 1 9.74 -9.80 -16.01
N LEU A 2 10.56 -8.89 -16.51
CA LEU A 2 12.00 -8.83 -16.22
C LEU A 2 12.24 -8.14 -14.86
N LEU A 3 13.32 -8.49 -14.16
CA LEU A 3 13.69 -7.92 -12.85
C LEU A 3 13.75 -6.37 -12.89
N HIS A 4 14.22 -5.81 -14.00
CA HIS A 4 14.29 -4.37 -14.22
C HIS A 4 12.89 -3.69 -14.26
N GLU A 5 11.90 -4.35 -14.87
CA GLU A 5 10.52 -3.86 -14.92
C GLU A 5 9.90 -3.88 -13.52
N HIS A 6 10.16 -4.96 -12.75
CA HIS A 6 9.69 -5.06 -11.36
C HIS A 6 10.29 -3.98 -10.46
N ILE A 7 11.60 -3.71 -10.58
CA ILE A 7 12.26 -2.63 -9.83
C ILE A 7 11.65 -1.27 -10.20
N SER A 8 11.44 -1.02 -11.49
CA SER A 8 10.85 0.24 -11.97
C SER A 8 9.43 0.43 -11.43
N MET A 9 8.63 -0.63 -11.45
CA MET A 9 7.27 -0.63 -10.89
C MET A 9 7.29 -0.37 -9.38
N ALA A 10 8.13 -1.09 -8.62
CA ALA A 10 8.27 -0.93 -7.18
C ALA A 10 8.74 0.48 -6.79
N ARG A 11 9.69 1.07 -7.53
CA ARG A 11 10.12 2.46 -7.33
C ARG A 11 8.98 3.45 -7.49
N ARG A 12 8.16 3.29 -8.54
CA ARG A 12 7.00 4.16 -8.77
C ARG A 12 6.00 4.06 -7.61
N HIS A 13 5.69 2.84 -7.15
CA HIS A 13 4.77 2.66 -6.02
C HIS A 13 5.28 3.28 -4.73
N VAL A 14 6.58 3.17 -4.43
CA VAL A 14 7.18 3.83 -3.26
C VAL A 14 7.03 5.36 -3.37
N LEU A 15 7.37 5.95 -4.52
CA LEU A 15 7.26 7.41 -4.73
C LEU A 15 5.81 7.92 -4.67
N ASP A 16 4.87 7.17 -5.24
CA ASP A 16 3.44 7.49 -5.17
C ASP A 16 2.92 7.40 -3.73
N GLY A 17 3.36 6.40 -2.98
CA GLY A 17 3.02 6.19 -1.58
C GLY A 17 3.53 7.33 -0.68
N GLU A 18 4.77 7.79 -0.87
CA GLU A 18 5.33 8.92 -0.11
C GLU A 18 4.49 10.19 -0.33
N ARG A 19 4.18 10.51 -1.59
CA ARG A 19 3.29 11.63 -1.92
C ARG A 19 1.91 11.47 -1.31
N HIS A 20 1.40 10.24 -1.20
CA HIS A 20 0.08 9.99 -0.62
C HIS A 20 0.09 10.23 0.89
N ILE A 21 1.09 9.70 1.60
CA ILE A 21 1.25 9.88 3.05
C ILE A 21 1.34 11.37 3.42
N VAL A 22 2.18 12.15 2.72
CA VAL A 22 2.28 13.60 2.94
C VAL A 22 0.91 14.28 2.77
N ARG A 23 0.17 13.94 1.72
CA ARG A 23 -1.18 14.49 1.48
C ARG A 23 -2.17 14.10 2.58
N GLN A 24 -2.07 12.90 3.16
CA GLN A 24 -2.94 12.49 4.27
C GLN A 24 -2.63 13.25 5.56
N HIS A 25 -1.34 13.44 5.88
CA HIS A 25 -0.92 14.31 6.98
C HIS A 25 -1.51 15.72 6.84
N GLU A 26 -1.38 16.35 5.66
CA GLU A 26 -1.96 17.67 5.40
C GLU A 26 -3.49 17.70 5.53
N ARG A 27 -4.18 16.62 5.14
CA ARG A 27 -5.64 16.52 5.28
C ARG A 27 -6.03 16.43 6.75
N ILE A 28 -5.32 15.64 7.54
CA ILE A 28 -5.55 15.52 8.99
C ILE A 28 -5.32 16.86 9.69
N VAL A 29 -4.26 17.59 9.33
CA VAL A 29 -4.00 18.95 9.84
C VAL A 29 -5.18 19.88 9.52
N ARG A 30 -5.70 19.85 8.28
CA ARG A 30 -6.87 20.65 7.87
C ARG A 30 -8.17 20.24 8.57
N LEU A 31 -8.34 18.97 8.91
CA LEU A 31 -9.50 18.51 9.70
C LEU A 31 -9.39 19.02 11.14
N ARG A 32 -8.21 18.92 11.76
CA ARG A 32 -7.95 19.44 13.11
C ARG A 32 -8.19 20.94 13.20
N SER A 33 -7.73 21.72 12.22
CA SER A 33 -7.92 23.18 12.20
C SER A 33 -9.40 23.59 12.12
N LYS A 34 -10.28 22.69 11.68
CA LYS A 34 -11.74 22.90 11.60
C LYS A 34 -12.49 22.24 12.77
N ASN A 35 -11.78 21.75 13.79
CA ASN A 35 -12.34 20.97 14.90
C ASN A 35 -13.16 19.75 14.44
N LEU A 36 -12.80 19.16 13.29
CA LEU A 36 -13.46 17.96 12.78
C LEU A 36 -12.83 16.69 13.38
N PRO A 37 -13.58 15.59 13.52
CA PRO A 37 -13.05 14.31 14.02
C PRO A 37 -11.90 13.79 13.16
N THR A 38 -10.81 13.34 13.79
CA THR A 38 -9.61 12.81 13.11
C THR A 38 -9.18 11.42 13.55
N ALA A 39 -9.87 10.80 14.52
CA ALA A 39 -9.48 9.51 15.09
C ALA A 39 -9.33 8.42 14.03
N ASP A 40 -10.31 8.26 13.13
CA ASP A 40 -10.25 7.24 12.09
C ASP A 40 -9.28 7.59 10.97
N ALA A 41 -9.08 8.89 10.69
CA ALA A 41 -8.10 9.34 9.71
C ALA A 41 -6.66 9.05 10.18
N LEU A 42 -6.39 9.17 11.48
CA LEU A 42 -5.10 8.82 12.08
C LEU A 42 -4.85 7.32 12.00
N LYS A 43 -5.82 6.48 12.39
CA LYS A 43 -5.70 5.02 12.25
C LYS A 43 -5.43 4.60 10.81
N PHE A 44 -6.12 5.23 9.86
CA PHE A 44 -5.91 4.96 8.45
C PHE A 44 -4.50 5.39 7.98
N LEU A 45 -4.01 6.53 8.45
CA LEU A 45 -2.66 6.99 8.16
C LEU A 45 -1.61 6.02 8.70
N ASP A 46 -1.78 5.51 9.92
CA ASP A 46 -0.86 4.52 10.52
C ASP A 46 -0.77 3.27 9.62
N LEU A 47 -1.92 2.76 9.16
CA LEU A 47 -1.98 1.61 8.23
C LEU A 47 -1.28 1.91 6.89
N LEU A 48 -1.45 3.12 6.35
CA LEU A 48 -0.77 3.52 5.11
C LEU A 48 0.75 3.55 5.30
N GLU A 49 1.23 4.05 6.43
CA GLU A 49 2.65 4.10 6.75
C GLU A 49 3.26 2.70 6.92
N GLU A 50 2.54 1.77 7.55
CA GLU A 50 2.92 0.36 7.66
C GLU A 50 3.04 -0.32 6.28
N VAL A 51 2.02 -0.17 5.43
CA VAL A 51 2.04 -0.73 4.06
C VAL A 51 3.16 -0.12 3.24
N HIS A 52 3.40 1.19 3.38
CA HIS A 52 4.49 1.86 2.67
C HIS A 52 5.87 1.37 3.14
N ALA A 53 6.05 1.11 4.43
CA ALA A 53 7.25 0.49 4.96
C ALA A 53 7.50 -0.90 4.36
N PHE A 54 6.46 -1.72 4.20
CA PHE A 54 6.56 -2.99 3.49
C PHE A 54 6.99 -2.83 2.03
N GLN A 55 6.42 -1.85 1.31
CA GLN A 55 6.79 -1.56 -0.08
C GLN A 55 8.26 -1.12 -0.21
N ARG A 56 8.75 -0.27 0.70
CA ARG A 56 10.17 0.11 0.74
C ARG A 56 11.09 -1.07 1.00
N LYS A 57 10.72 -1.97 1.93
CA LYS A 57 11.45 -3.21 2.19
C LYS A 57 11.49 -4.10 0.96
N HIS A 58 10.37 -4.26 0.27
CA HIS A 58 10.31 -5.03 -0.97
C HIS A 58 11.22 -4.45 -2.06
N LEU A 59 11.19 -3.13 -2.26
CA LEU A 59 12.09 -2.46 -3.21
C LEU A 59 13.57 -2.69 -2.85
N SER A 60 13.94 -2.57 -1.57
CA SER A 60 15.30 -2.85 -1.11
C SER A 60 15.75 -4.28 -1.47
N GLN A 61 14.88 -5.28 -1.26
CA GLN A 61 15.17 -6.66 -1.64
C GLN A 61 15.35 -6.85 -3.15
N LEU A 62 14.54 -6.17 -3.97
CA LEU A 62 14.67 -6.23 -5.43
C LEU A 62 16.01 -5.62 -5.90
N LEU A 63 16.43 -4.51 -5.29
CA LEU A 63 17.70 -3.86 -5.61
C LEU A 63 18.89 -4.75 -5.24
N SER A 64 18.88 -5.37 -4.06
CA SER A 64 19.93 -6.32 -3.67
C SER A 64 20.04 -7.51 -4.64
N LYS A 65 18.91 -7.98 -5.18
CA LYS A 65 18.89 -9.04 -6.20
C LYS A 65 19.46 -8.58 -7.54
N SER A 66 19.22 -7.33 -7.96
CA SER A 66 19.82 -6.82 -9.19
C SER A 66 21.33 -6.65 -9.10
N ASP A 67 21.84 -6.24 -7.94
CA ASP A 67 23.28 -6.05 -7.73
C ASP A 67 24.02 -7.41 -7.81
N LEU A 68 23.41 -8.46 -7.27
CA LEU A 68 23.92 -9.84 -7.39
C LEU A 68 23.91 -10.34 -8.85
N GLN A 69 22.88 -10.03 -9.64
CA GLN A 69 22.85 -10.41 -11.06
C GLN A 69 23.82 -9.59 -11.94
N GLY A 70 24.09 -8.33 -11.57
CA GLY A 70 25.12 -7.51 -12.22
C GLY A 70 26.53 -8.08 -12.02
N SER A 71 26.80 -8.63 -10.83
CA SER A 71 28.07 -9.28 -10.49
C SER A 71 28.23 -10.68 -11.12
N ALA A 72 27.14 -11.45 -11.25
CA ALA A 72 27.17 -12.78 -11.86
C ALA A 72 27.32 -12.78 -13.40
N ARG A 73 27.07 -11.66 -14.08
CA ARG A 73 27.16 -11.55 -15.55
C ARG A 73 28.58 -11.38 -16.09
N SER A 74 29.60 -11.15 -15.24
CA SER A 74 31.01 -11.14 -15.65
C SER A 74 31.68 -12.52 -15.58
N ALA A 75 30.94 -13.57 -15.23
CA ALA A 75 31.44 -14.94 -15.23
C ALA A 75 30.39 -15.87 -15.85
N THR A 76 30.67 -16.40 -17.05
CA THR A 76 29.97 -17.56 -17.62
C THR A 76 31.01 -18.54 -18.14
N PRO A 77 30.71 -19.85 -18.35
CA PRO A 77 29.38 -20.48 -18.31
C PRO A 77 29.33 -21.85 -17.56
N LYS A 78 28.14 -22.27 -17.08
CA LYS A 78 27.53 -23.60 -17.35
C LYS A 78 26.21 -23.85 -16.58
N GLN A 79 25.26 -24.40 -17.35
CA GLN A 79 24.06 -25.20 -17.05
C GLN A 79 23.71 -25.55 -15.59
N LEU A 80 22.41 -25.46 -15.26
CA LEU A 80 21.48 -26.54 -14.84
C LEU A 80 20.22 -25.88 -14.24
N LEU A 81 19.08 -25.95 -14.92
CA LEU A 81 18.03 -26.98 -14.82
C LEU A 81 16.90 -26.54 -13.86
N GLN A 82 15.75 -26.29 -14.51
CA GLN A 82 14.37 -26.18 -14.07
C GLN A 82 14.05 -26.58 -12.61
N GLY A 83 13.40 -25.67 -11.89
CA GLY A 83 12.45 -25.97 -10.82
C GLY A 83 11.10 -25.33 -11.16
N PRO A 84 9.95 -25.98 -10.90
CA PRO A 84 8.64 -25.42 -11.17
C PRO A 84 8.33 -24.38 -10.09
N THR A 85 8.38 -23.09 -10.44
CA THR A 85 7.78 -22.06 -9.60
C THR A 85 6.28 -22.04 -9.88
N ASP A 86 5.58 -23.06 -9.36
CA ASP A 86 4.19 -22.92 -8.96
C ASP A 86 4.18 -21.94 -7.78
N ASP A 87 4.21 -20.66 -8.12
CA ASP A 87 3.83 -19.58 -7.22
C ASP A 87 3.31 -18.46 -8.11
N VAL A 88 2.16 -18.75 -8.72
CA VAL A 88 1.18 -17.69 -9.01
C VAL A 88 0.71 -17.16 -7.66
N VAL A 89 1.57 -16.42 -6.96
CA VAL A 89 1.10 -15.46 -5.96
C VAL A 89 0.57 -14.29 -6.78
N SER A 90 -0.63 -14.51 -7.31
CA SER A 90 -1.56 -13.47 -7.71
C SER A 90 -1.51 -12.44 -6.60
N ILE A 91 -1.05 -11.25 -6.94
CA ILE A 91 -0.93 -10.10 -6.05
C ILE A 91 -2.36 -9.80 -5.57
N SER A 92 -2.73 -10.47 -4.49
CA SER A 92 -3.93 -10.21 -3.72
C SER A 92 -3.65 -8.90 -3.01
N ASP A 93 -3.93 -7.82 -3.74
CA ASP A 93 -3.60 -6.45 -3.45
C ASP A 93 -4.16 -6.09 -2.05
N PRO A 94 -3.33 -6.14 -0.99
CA PRO A 94 -3.80 -5.93 0.37
C PRO A 94 -4.37 -4.51 0.53
N ILE A 95 -3.97 -3.60 -0.34
CA ILE A 95 -4.45 -2.23 -0.48
C ILE A 95 -5.92 -2.21 -0.95
N VAL A 96 -6.27 -3.04 -1.94
CA VAL A 96 -7.66 -3.14 -2.43
C VAL A 96 -8.54 -3.77 -1.36
N ARG A 97 -8.05 -4.79 -0.66
CA ARG A 97 -8.76 -5.42 0.46
C ARG A 97 -9.01 -4.43 1.60
N LEU A 98 -7.97 -3.74 2.06
CA LEU A 98 -8.07 -2.71 3.10
C LEU A 98 -8.98 -1.55 2.68
N ALA A 99 -8.89 -1.10 1.43
CA ALA A 99 -9.76 -0.04 0.92
C ALA A 99 -11.24 -0.47 0.90
N LEU A 100 -11.53 -1.73 0.55
CA LEU A 100 -12.87 -2.30 0.59
C LEU A 100 -13.38 -2.49 2.02
N GLU A 101 -12.55 -2.98 2.94
CA GLU A 101 -12.90 -3.13 4.35
C GLU A 101 -13.23 -1.77 4.99
N LEU A 102 -12.40 -0.74 4.74
CA LEU A 102 -12.64 0.61 5.23
C LEU A 102 -13.92 1.23 4.63
N GLN A 103 -14.18 1.00 3.35
CA GLN A 103 -15.40 1.45 2.68
C GLN A 103 -16.65 0.80 3.27
N ASN A 104 -16.58 -0.50 3.60
CA ASN A 104 -17.68 -1.24 4.20
C ASN A 104 -17.96 -0.78 5.64
N GLU A 105 -16.93 -0.56 6.45
CA GLU A 105 -17.06 0.01 7.80
C GLU A 105 -17.75 1.38 7.79
N ILE A 106 -17.34 2.28 6.90
CA ILE A 106 -17.95 3.60 6.75
C ILE A 106 -19.43 3.48 6.35
N ARG A 107 -19.76 2.61 5.39
CA ARG A 107 -21.14 2.36 4.95
C ARG A 107 -22.02 1.83 6.07
N LEU A 108 -21.55 0.84 6.82
CA LEU A 108 -22.30 0.24 7.92
C LEU A 108 -22.54 1.24 9.05
N ARG A 109 -21.59 2.15 9.30
CA ARG A 109 -21.72 3.22 10.30
C ARG A 109 -22.70 4.30 9.86
N GLY A 110 -22.73 4.65 8.57
CA GLY A 110 -23.71 5.57 7.99
C GLY A 110 -25.15 5.07 8.03
N LEU A 111 -25.37 3.75 7.90
CA LEU A 111 -26.70 3.13 7.97
C LEU A 111 -27.27 3.02 9.40
N LYS A 112 -26.43 3.13 10.44
CA LYS A 112 -26.85 3.09 11.85
C LYS A 112 -27.27 4.45 12.42
N ALA A 113 -27.09 5.54 11.68
CA ALA A 113 -27.56 6.86 12.08
C ALA A 113 -29.08 6.96 11.88
N LYS A 114 -29.85 6.70 12.95
CA LYS A 114 -31.30 6.85 12.98
C LYS A 114 -31.66 8.35 12.83
N PRO A 115 -32.57 8.74 11.92
CA PRO A 115 -32.96 10.14 11.81
C PRO A 115 -33.68 10.59 13.10
N PRO A 116 -33.46 11.84 13.56
CA PRO A 116 -34.19 12.37 14.71
C PRO A 116 -35.68 12.41 14.37
N LYS A 117 -36.50 11.79 15.22
CA LYS A 117 -37.96 11.86 15.12
C LYS A 117 -38.39 13.30 15.38
N SER A 118 -38.76 14.03 14.33
CA SER A 118 -39.44 15.31 14.45
C SER A 118 -40.87 15.06 14.93
N THR A 119 -41.11 15.20 16.23
CA THR A 119 -42.47 15.33 16.77
C THR A 119 -42.90 16.77 16.53
N LEU A 120 -43.73 17.00 15.51
CA LEU A 120 -44.47 18.26 15.35
C LEU A 120 -45.74 18.15 16.21
N HIS A 121 -45.84 19.05 17.20
CA HIS A 121 -47.08 19.42 17.87
C HIS A 121 -47.71 20.60 17.15
#